data_AF-E6N4G4-F1
#
_entry.id   AF-E6N4G4-F1
#
_cell.length_a   1.000
_cell.length_b   1.000
_cell.length_c   1.000
_cell.angle_alpha   90.00
_cell.angle_beta   90.00
_cell.angle_gamma   90.00
#
_symmetry.space_group_name_H-M   'P 1'
#
loop_
_entity.id
_entity.type
_entity.pdbx_description
1 polymer ?
#
loop_
_entity_poly.entity_id
_entity_poly.type
_entity_poly.pdbx_seq_one_letter_code
_entity_poly.pdbx_strand_id
1 'polypeptide(L)'
;MKTMSPEDAARCCTLGLLLELATSPKPGLVDRLSNPDVYACFTASAVALYPCFLKAAQGTSVGDAVLCSTREMMSWQKGGNTHLGSLLLLTPIAKAAVEAGKIERLRGSLEKTLKQMDYRDLHKILKAIKMVGPGGLGKVAYLDVNNAKTYNLVKQRKTSVIEAFNPYAQWEVVAHEYCTNYQASIMHGYMFLRKRIEQEDWNTAGINTFLNILQHLPDS
;
A
#
# COMPACT_ATOMS: atom_id res chain seq x y z
N MET A 1 -7.40 -26.61 0.29
CA MET A 1 -6.97 -25.23 0.62
C MET A 1 -8.18 -24.45 1.10
N LYS A 2 -8.09 -23.89 2.30
CA LYS A 2 -9.12 -23.01 2.89
C LYS A 2 -9.29 -21.77 2.00
N THR A 3 -10.52 -21.36 1.74
CA THR A 3 -10.82 -20.10 1.05
C THR A 3 -10.41 -18.91 1.92
N MET A 4 -9.84 -17.87 1.32
CA MET A 4 -9.42 -16.66 2.05
C MET A 4 -10.63 -15.99 2.73
N SER A 5 -10.62 -15.91 4.07
CA SER A 5 -11.61 -15.14 4.83
C SER A 5 -11.19 -13.66 4.96
N PRO A 6 -12.12 -12.74 5.26
CA PRO A 6 -11.77 -11.34 5.53
C PRO A 6 -10.75 -11.17 6.67
N GLU A 7 -10.87 -11.96 7.73
CA GLU A 7 -9.93 -11.97 8.85
C GLU A 7 -8.55 -12.48 8.42
N ASP A 8 -8.50 -13.51 7.59
CA ASP A 8 -7.24 -14.04 7.07
C ASP A 8 -6.55 -13.02 6.14
N ALA A 9 -7.30 -12.33 5.28
CA ALA A 9 -6.77 -11.26 4.43
C ALA A 9 -6.18 -10.11 5.27
N ALA A 10 -6.92 -9.65 6.29
CA ALA A 10 -6.46 -8.60 7.19
C ALA A 10 -5.21 -9.00 7.99
N ARG A 11 -5.17 -10.25 8.50
CA ARG A 11 -3.98 -10.80 9.18
C ARG A 11 -2.77 -10.82 8.25
N CYS A 12 -2.94 -11.26 7.00
CA CYS A 12 -1.86 -11.28 6.02
C CYS A 12 -1.32 -9.87 5.72
N CYS A 13 -2.18 -8.87 5.56
CA CYS A 13 -1.74 -7.49 5.35
C CYS A 13 -0.96 -6.95 6.57
N THR A 14 -1.48 -7.12 7.79
CA THR A 14 -0.78 -6.71 9.01
C THR A 14 0.55 -7.45 9.20
N LEU A 15 0.56 -8.77 8.98
CA LEU A 15 1.77 -9.58 9.06
C LEU A 15 2.80 -9.16 8.02
N GLY A 16 2.37 -8.83 6.80
CA GLY A 16 3.24 -8.31 5.74
C GLY A 16 3.97 -7.04 6.18
N LEU A 17 3.28 -6.08 6.79
CA LEU A 17 3.89 -4.86 7.34
C LEU A 17 4.92 -5.17 8.43
N LEU A 18 4.60 -6.10 9.34
CA LEU A 18 5.49 -6.47 10.45
C LEU A 18 6.73 -7.24 9.98
N LEU A 19 6.59 -8.14 9.00
CA LEU A 19 7.70 -8.89 8.43
C LEU A 19 8.61 -8.00 7.59
N GLU A 20 8.04 -7.06 6.83
CA GLU A 20 8.79 -6.03 6.14
C GLU A 20 9.63 -5.26 7.16
N LEU A 21 9.01 -4.75 8.22
CA LEU A 21 9.69 -3.97 9.26
C LEU A 21 10.75 -4.77 10.03
N ALA A 22 10.51 -6.06 10.29
CA ALA A 22 11.43 -6.95 10.99
C ALA A 22 12.65 -7.37 10.15
N THR A 23 12.57 -7.26 8.82
CA THR A 23 13.66 -7.59 7.90
C THR A 23 14.78 -6.56 8.07
N SER A 24 15.97 -6.99 8.52
CA SER A 24 17.07 -6.11 8.91
C SER A 24 18.44 -6.77 8.71
N PRO A 25 19.48 -6.00 8.31
CA PRO A 25 19.46 -4.58 7.97
C PRO A 25 19.02 -4.35 6.51
N LYS A 26 18.13 -3.36 6.28
CA LYS A 26 17.76 -2.91 4.93
C LYS A 26 18.38 -1.54 4.65
N PRO A 27 19.17 -1.38 3.58
CA PRO A 27 19.76 -0.10 3.23
C PRO A 27 18.71 1.01 3.09
N GLY A 28 18.92 2.14 3.77
CA GLY A 28 18.08 3.34 3.63
C GLY A 28 16.70 3.27 4.29
N LEU A 29 16.35 2.18 4.97
CA LEU A 29 15.04 2.02 5.63
C LEU A 29 15.13 2.04 7.15
N VAL A 30 13.96 2.18 7.79
CA VAL A 30 13.80 2.12 9.24
C VAL A 30 14.35 0.80 9.77
N ASP A 31 15.26 0.90 10.74
CA ASP A 31 15.89 -0.23 11.38
C ASP A 31 15.80 -0.09 12.91
N ARG A 32 15.47 -1.18 13.60
CA ARG A 32 15.28 -1.21 15.05
C ARG A 32 16.54 -0.86 15.86
N LEU A 33 17.72 -1.07 15.28
CA LEU A 33 19.01 -0.79 15.92
C LEU A 33 19.39 0.68 15.77
N SER A 34 19.12 1.28 14.60
CA SER A 34 19.48 2.67 14.33
C SER A 34 18.42 3.68 14.77
N ASN A 35 17.14 3.29 14.77
CA ASN A 35 16.04 4.21 15.09
C ASN A 35 14.86 3.50 15.83
N PRO A 36 15.07 3.08 17.09
CA PRO A 36 14.10 2.27 17.84
C PRO A 36 12.75 2.97 18.08
N ASP A 37 12.72 4.28 18.30
CA ASP A 37 11.48 5.03 18.52
C ASP A 37 10.61 5.10 17.25
N VAL A 38 11.24 5.30 16.08
CA VAL A 38 10.55 5.26 14.79
C VAL A 38 10.08 3.83 14.50
N TYR A 39 10.90 2.81 14.78
CA TYR A 39 10.49 1.41 14.66
C TYR A 39 9.26 1.08 15.51
N ALA A 40 9.22 1.57 16.77
CA ALA A 40 8.07 1.39 17.65
C ALA A 40 6.80 2.05 17.08
N CYS A 41 6.92 3.25 16.50
CA CYS A 41 5.81 3.91 15.82
C CYS A 41 5.30 3.09 14.62
N PHE A 42 6.19 2.57 13.77
CA PHE A 42 5.80 1.71 12.64
C PHE A 42 5.11 0.41 13.10
N THR A 43 5.59 -0.18 14.19
CA THR A 43 5.01 -1.40 14.78
C THR A 43 3.60 -1.12 15.31
N ALA A 44 3.43 -0.03 16.08
CA ALA A 44 2.14 0.39 16.62
C ALA A 44 1.13 0.65 15.48
N SER A 45 1.54 1.37 14.44
CA SER A 45 0.72 1.58 13.25
C SER A 45 0.33 0.27 12.56
N ALA A 46 1.25 -0.67 12.35
CA ALA A 46 0.95 -1.93 11.67
C ALA A 46 -0.19 -2.71 12.36
N VAL A 47 -0.19 -2.73 13.70
CA VAL A 47 -1.26 -3.35 14.50
C VAL A 47 -2.56 -2.55 14.40
N ALA A 48 -2.50 -1.21 14.51
CA ALA A 48 -3.66 -0.32 14.43
C ALA A 48 -4.39 -0.39 13.08
N LEU A 49 -3.69 -0.82 12.02
CA LEU A 49 -4.26 -0.94 10.67
C LEU A 49 -5.13 -2.19 10.47
N TYR A 50 -5.03 -3.21 11.34
CA TYR A 50 -5.77 -4.45 11.20
C TYR A 50 -7.30 -4.27 11.00
N PRO A 51 -8.01 -3.48 11.84
CA PRO A 51 -9.46 -3.29 11.68
C PRO A 51 -9.83 -2.63 10.35
N CYS A 52 -8.95 -1.82 9.78
CA CYS A 52 -9.20 -1.14 8.51
C CYS A 52 -8.96 -2.06 7.31
N PHE A 53 -7.94 -2.92 7.36
CA PHE A 53 -7.79 -3.99 6.37
C PHE A 53 -8.98 -4.96 6.41
N LEU A 54 -9.48 -5.28 7.61
CA LEU A 54 -10.68 -6.10 7.76
C LEU A 54 -11.90 -5.45 7.11
N LYS A 55 -12.12 -4.14 7.33
CA LYS A 55 -13.20 -3.38 6.67
C LYS A 55 -13.08 -3.42 5.15
N ALA A 56 -11.88 -3.29 4.59
CA ALA A 56 -11.64 -3.40 3.16
C ALA A 56 -12.00 -4.80 2.63
N ALA A 57 -11.53 -5.83 3.33
CA ALA A 57 -11.80 -7.23 3.03
C ALA A 57 -13.29 -7.61 3.17
N GLN A 58 -14.04 -6.92 4.03
CA GLN A 58 -15.50 -7.05 4.18
C GLN A 58 -16.31 -6.24 3.15
N GLY A 59 -15.65 -5.52 2.24
CA GLY A 59 -16.30 -4.87 1.10
C GLY A 59 -16.37 -3.34 1.16
N THR A 60 -15.81 -2.70 2.19
CA THR A 60 -15.66 -1.23 2.21
C THR A 60 -14.90 -0.75 0.96
N SER A 61 -15.24 0.44 0.46
CA SER A 61 -14.50 1.04 -0.67
C SER A 61 -13.02 1.19 -0.33
N VAL A 62 -12.15 1.07 -1.34
CA VAL A 62 -10.69 1.17 -1.11
C VAL A 62 -10.35 2.56 -0.57
N GLY A 63 -10.95 3.62 -1.10
CA GLY A 63 -10.72 4.98 -0.62
C GLY A 63 -11.17 5.21 0.82
N ASP A 64 -12.34 4.68 1.23
CA ASP A 64 -12.79 4.80 2.63
C ASP A 64 -11.89 4.01 3.58
N ALA A 65 -11.45 2.82 3.18
CA ALA A 65 -10.54 2.01 3.98
C ALA A 65 -9.14 2.65 4.10
N VAL A 66 -8.61 3.25 3.02
CA VAL A 66 -7.38 4.06 3.03
C VAL A 66 -7.54 5.23 4.01
N LEU A 67 -8.61 6.02 3.90
CA LEU A 67 -8.80 7.18 4.78
C LEU A 67 -9.00 6.78 6.25
N CYS A 68 -9.72 5.69 6.51
CA CYS A 68 -9.89 5.14 7.85
C CYS A 68 -8.55 4.73 8.45
N SER A 69 -7.78 3.95 7.68
CA SER A 69 -6.47 3.47 8.06
C SER A 69 -5.47 4.61 8.32
N THR A 70 -5.47 5.67 7.51
CA THR A 70 -4.61 6.84 7.75
C THR A 70 -4.93 7.53 9.07
N ARG A 71 -6.21 7.60 9.45
CA ARG A 71 -6.60 8.14 10.77
C ARG A 71 -6.15 7.25 11.91
N GLU A 72 -6.34 5.93 11.80
CA GLU A 72 -5.84 4.98 12.80
C GLU A 72 -4.32 5.10 12.95
N MET A 73 -3.58 5.03 11.83
CA MET A 73 -2.12 5.22 11.80
C MET A 73 -1.68 6.51 12.50
N MET A 74 -2.31 7.64 12.24
CA MET A 74 -1.92 8.93 12.83
C MET A 74 -2.34 9.07 14.30
N SER A 75 -3.34 8.34 14.77
CA SER A 75 -3.85 8.45 16.15
C SER A 75 -3.15 7.52 17.14
N TRP A 76 -2.59 6.40 16.67
CA TRP A 76 -1.96 5.39 17.50
C TRP A 76 -0.46 5.63 17.76
N GLN A 77 0.16 6.59 17.07
CA GLN A 77 1.59 6.90 17.22
C GLN A 77 1.89 8.36 16.84
N LYS A 78 3.13 8.81 17.10
CA LYS A 78 3.55 10.23 16.96
C LYS A 78 4.59 10.49 15.88
N GLY A 79 5.09 9.47 15.20
CA GLY A 79 6.08 9.51 14.12
C GLY A 79 5.54 9.96 12.75
N GLY A 80 4.29 10.38 12.65
CA GLY A 80 3.73 10.90 11.40
C GLY A 80 3.50 9.80 10.35
N ASN A 81 4.11 9.93 9.18
CA ASN A 81 3.97 8.97 8.09
C ASN A 81 4.75 7.68 8.37
N THR A 82 4.05 6.62 8.78
CA THR A 82 4.68 5.30 8.91
C THR A 82 4.38 4.39 7.73
N HIS A 83 3.13 4.35 7.22
CA HIS A 83 2.71 3.29 6.29
C HIS A 83 1.85 3.78 5.13
N LEU A 84 1.79 5.08 4.80
CA LEU A 84 0.87 5.57 3.76
C LEU A 84 1.04 4.85 2.41
N GLY A 85 2.28 4.70 1.93
CA GLY A 85 2.57 3.98 0.68
C GLY A 85 2.13 2.52 0.74
N SER A 86 2.56 1.80 1.78
CA SER A 86 2.19 0.39 2.00
C SER A 86 0.68 0.20 2.14
N LEU A 87 -0.04 1.14 2.74
CA LEU A 87 -1.50 1.12 2.86
C LEU A 87 -2.19 1.28 1.51
N LEU A 88 -1.70 2.19 0.66
CA LEU A 88 -2.24 2.36 -0.68
C LEU A 88 -2.08 1.05 -1.45
N LEU A 89 -0.96 0.35 -1.28
CA LEU A 89 -0.72 -0.94 -1.94
C LEU A 89 -1.53 -2.10 -1.34
N LEU A 90 -1.62 -2.20 -0.01
CA LEU A 90 -2.21 -3.37 0.66
C LEU A 90 -3.74 -3.31 0.76
N THR A 91 -4.35 -2.12 0.83
CA THR A 91 -5.81 -1.99 0.94
C THR A 91 -6.58 -2.62 -0.25
N PRO A 92 -6.23 -2.36 -1.52
CA PRO A 92 -6.89 -3.03 -2.64
C PRO A 92 -6.58 -4.54 -2.67
N ILE A 93 -5.39 -4.98 -2.23
CA ILE A 93 -5.06 -6.40 -2.09
C ILE A 93 -5.99 -7.07 -1.07
N ALA A 94 -6.22 -6.45 0.11
CA ALA A 94 -7.08 -7.00 1.16
C ALA A 94 -8.51 -7.27 0.63
N LYS A 95 -9.06 -6.32 -0.12
CA LYS A 95 -10.37 -6.47 -0.77
C LYS A 95 -10.35 -7.56 -1.83
N ALA A 96 -9.38 -7.51 -2.74
CA ALA A 96 -9.27 -8.45 -3.86
C ALA A 96 -9.01 -9.90 -3.40
N ALA A 97 -8.33 -10.11 -2.28
CA ALA A 97 -7.98 -11.43 -1.77
C ALA A 97 -9.21 -12.26 -1.37
N VAL A 98 -10.22 -11.63 -0.75
CA VAL A 98 -11.48 -12.29 -0.40
C VAL A 98 -12.26 -12.63 -1.67
N GLU A 99 -12.37 -11.70 -2.61
CA GLU A 99 -13.06 -11.92 -3.89
C GLU A 99 -12.39 -13.01 -4.74
N ALA A 100 -11.06 -13.08 -4.73
CA ALA A 100 -10.29 -14.10 -5.41
C ALA A 100 -10.46 -15.49 -4.77
N GLY A 101 -10.53 -15.54 -3.43
CA GLY A 101 -10.57 -16.74 -2.60
C GLY A 101 -9.29 -17.58 -2.60
N LYS A 102 -8.45 -17.45 -3.64
CA LYS A 102 -7.17 -18.14 -3.83
C LYS A 102 -6.13 -17.23 -4.51
N ILE A 103 -4.85 -17.49 -4.26
CA ILE A 103 -3.74 -16.65 -4.72
C ILE A 103 -3.63 -16.59 -6.25
N GLU A 104 -3.96 -17.66 -6.96
CA GLU A 104 -3.87 -17.73 -8.43
C GLU A 104 -4.87 -16.79 -9.12
N ARG A 105 -5.95 -16.43 -8.42
CA ARG A 105 -6.99 -15.51 -8.91
C ARG A 105 -6.79 -14.08 -8.41
N LEU A 106 -5.85 -13.86 -7.47
CA LEU A 106 -5.67 -12.56 -6.81
C LEU A 106 -5.42 -11.44 -7.82
N ARG A 107 -4.50 -11.65 -8.78
CA ARG A 107 -4.15 -10.61 -9.77
C ARG A 107 -5.35 -10.18 -10.61
N GLY A 108 -6.23 -11.13 -10.98
CA GLY A 108 -7.45 -10.83 -11.73
C GLY A 108 -8.50 -10.10 -10.90
N SER A 109 -8.69 -10.46 -9.62
CA SER A 109 -9.58 -9.73 -8.72
C SER A 109 -9.03 -8.34 -8.36
N LEU A 110 -7.71 -8.20 -8.26
CA LEU A 110 -7.04 -6.93 -8.01
C LEU A 110 -7.23 -5.97 -9.18
N GLU A 111 -7.09 -6.46 -10.42
CA GLU A 111 -7.35 -5.66 -11.62
C GLU A 111 -8.78 -5.12 -11.64
N LYS A 112 -9.76 -5.97 -11.30
CA LYS A 112 -11.17 -5.57 -11.19
C LYS A 112 -11.36 -4.52 -10.10
N THR A 113 -10.75 -4.73 -8.93
CA THR A 113 -10.81 -3.78 -7.81
C THR A 113 -10.28 -2.42 -8.23
N LEU A 114 -9.09 -2.35 -8.85
CA LEU A 114 -8.47 -1.10 -9.30
C LEU A 114 -9.31 -0.39 -10.37
N LYS A 115 -9.85 -1.13 -11.35
CA LYS A 115 -10.70 -0.58 -12.41
C LYS A 115 -12.05 -0.06 -11.92
N GLN A 116 -12.54 -0.57 -10.79
CA GLN A 116 -13.80 -0.12 -10.17
C GLN A 116 -13.63 1.12 -9.28
N MET A 117 -12.40 1.48 -8.90
CA MET A 117 -12.13 2.66 -8.08
C MET A 117 -12.43 3.94 -8.86
N ASP A 118 -13.31 4.78 -8.32
CA ASP A 118 -13.78 5.98 -9.00
C ASP A 118 -13.29 7.27 -8.32
N TYR A 119 -13.84 8.41 -8.74
CA TYR A 119 -13.46 9.72 -8.21
C TYR A 119 -13.73 9.87 -6.71
N ARG A 120 -14.65 9.07 -6.12
CA ARG A 120 -14.92 9.07 -4.68
C ARG A 120 -13.78 8.40 -3.93
N ASP A 121 -13.25 7.29 -4.46
CA ASP A 121 -12.05 6.66 -3.93
C ASP A 121 -10.86 7.62 -4.03
N LEU A 122 -10.67 8.24 -5.19
CA LEU A 122 -9.62 9.24 -5.42
C LEU A 122 -9.73 10.38 -4.40
N HIS A 123 -10.92 10.94 -4.19
CA HIS A 123 -11.14 12.01 -3.21
C HIS A 123 -10.66 11.62 -1.82
N LYS A 124 -10.94 10.38 -1.39
CA LYS A 124 -10.56 9.86 -0.08
C LYS A 124 -9.06 9.61 0.02
N ILE A 125 -8.44 9.10 -1.04
CA ILE A 125 -6.98 8.94 -1.17
C ILE A 125 -6.27 10.30 -1.06
N LEU A 126 -6.74 11.33 -1.79
CA LEU A 126 -6.15 12.67 -1.72
C LEU A 126 -6.29 13.29 -0.32
N LYS A 127 -7.40 13.02 0.38
CA LYS A 127 -7.57 13.41 1.79
C LYS A 127 -6.61 12.69 2.72
N ALA A 128 -6.41 11.39 2.53
CA ALA A 128 -5.46 10.60 3.31
C ALA A 128 -4.04 11.12 3.14
N ILE A 129 -3.63 11.35 1.89
CA ILE A 129 -2.36 11.98 1.55
C ILE A 129 -2.21 13.35 2.24
N LYS A 130 -3.21 14.23 2.12
CA LYS A 130 -3.19 15.56 2.75
C LYS A 130 -2.99 15.47 4.26
N MET A 131 -3.63 14.50 4.90
CA MET A 131 -3.59 14.31 6.35
C MET A 131 -2.20 13.97 6.87
N VAL A 132 -1.43 13.22 6.09
CA VAL A 132 -0.06 12.81 6.45
C VAL A 132 0.95 13.94 6.20
N GLY A 133 0.62 14.89 5.31
CA GLY A 133 1.51 15.99 4.92
C GLY A 133 2.53 15.51 3.88
N PRO A 134 2.31 15.74 2.58
CA PRO A 134 3.22 15.23 1.56
C PRO A 134 4.51 16.06 1.51
N GLY A 135 5.63 15.40 1.76
CA GLY A 135 6.96 15.89 1.40
C GLY A 135 7.34 15.63 -0.07
N GLY A 136 6.46 15.01 -0.90
CA GLY A 136 6.91 14.47 -2.20
C GLY A 136 5.90 14.35 -3.34
N LEU A 137 4.61 14.67 -3.20
CA LEU A 137 3.64 14.48 -4.30
C LEU A 137 3.67 15.54 -5.41
N GLY A 138 4.63 16.46 -5.35
CA GLY A 138 4.81 17.50 -6.35
C GLY A 138 3.64 18.50 -6.42
N LYS A 139 3.90 19.65 -7.05
CA LYS A 139 2.87 20.62 -7.40
C LYS A 139 2.43 20.34 -8.84
N VAL A 140 1.37 19.58 -9.01
CA VAL A 140 0.68 19.48 -10.30
C VAL A 140 -0.73 20.01 -10.10
N ALA A 141 -1.19 20.88 -11.00
CA ALA A 141 -2.50 21.53 -10.90
C ALA A 141 -3.67 20.54 -10.70
N TYR A 142 -3.48 19.28 -11.09
CA TYR A 142 -4.46 18.22 -10.99
C TYR A 142 -4.43 17.44 -9.66
N LEU A 143 -3.28 17.28 -8.98
CA LEU A 143 -3.14 16.46 -7.77
C LEU A 143 -2.57 17.20 -6.55
N ASP A 144 -2.44 18.52 -6.60
CA ASP A 144 -2.06 19.30 -5.42
C ASP A 144 -3.14 19.15 -4.33
N VAL A 145 -2.88 18.28 -3.37
CA VAL A 145 -3.80 17.96 -2.27
C VAL A 145 -4.04 19.14 -1.33
N ASN A 146 -3.18 20.16 -1.37
CA ASN A 146 -3.34 21.39 -0.59
C ASN A 146 -4.28 22.38 -1.30
N ASN A 147 -4.42 22.27 -2.62
CA ASN A 147 -5.32 23.10 -3.41
C ASN A 147 -6.76 22.57 -3.37
N ALA A 148 -7.69 23.38 -2.86
CA ALA A 148 -9.12 23.03 -2.81
C ALA A 148 -9.73 22.80 -4.22
N LYS A 149 -9.19 23.46 -5.26
CA LYS A 149 -9.67 23.31 -6.65
C LYS A 149 -9.45 21.88 -7.18
N THR A 150 -8.41 21.19 -6.71
CA THR A 150 -8.13 19.79 -7.04
C THR A 150 -9.34 18.89 -6.78
N TYR A 151 -9.93 18.98 -5.58
CA TYR A 151 -11.08 18.16 -5.19
C TYR A 151 -12.33 18.44 -6.02
N ASN A 152 -12.57 19.72 -6.36
CA ASN A 152 -13.67 20.10 -7.23
C ASN A 152 -13.49 19.56 -8.66
N LEU A 153 -12.26 19.64 -9.19
CA LEU A 153 -11.93 19.17 -10.53
C LEU A 153 -12.08 17.65 -10.65
N VAL A 154 -11.57 16.89 -9.67
CA VAL A 154 -11.74 15.43 -9.56
C VAL A 154 -13.21 15.05 -9.60
N LYS A 155 -14.05 15.74 -8.80
CA LYS A 155 -15.49 15.49 -8.75
C LYS A 155 -16.19 15.86 -10.06
N GLN A 156 -15.89 17.03 -10.63
CA GLN A 156 -16.54 17.52 -11.86
C GLN A 156 -16.20 16.64 -13.07
N ARG A 157 -14.94 16.22 -13.20
CA ARG A 157 -14.48 15.37 -14.29
C ARG A 157 -14.72 13.88 -14.04
N LYS A 158 -15.17 13.50 -12.85
CA LYS A 158 -15.33 12.10 -12.40
C LYS A 158 -14.08 11.24 -12.66
N THR A 159 -12.90 11.83 -12.50
CA THR A 159 -11.65 11.15 -12.81
C THR A 159 -11.41 9.99 -11.87
N SER A 160 -11.10 8.82 -12.44
CA SER A 160 -10.77 7.61 -11.70
C SER A 160 -9.38 7.68 -11.06
N VAL A 161 -9.08 6.75 -10.14
CA VAL A 161 -7.77 6.68 -9.50
C VAL A 161 -6.67 6.35 -10.50
N ILE A 162 -6.92 5.43 -11.43
CA ILE A 162 -5.93 5.04 -12.47
C ILE A 162 -5.61 6.22 -13.38
N GLU A 163 -6.62 6.95 -13.87
CA GLU A 163 -6.41 8.14 -14.71
C GLU A 163 -5.60 9.21 -13.99
N ALA A 164 -5.86 9.41 -12.70
CA ALA A 164 -5.12 10.35 -11.87
C ALA A 164 -3.66 9.94 -11.65
N PHE A 165 -3.38 8.65 -11.47
CA PHE A 165 -2.05 8.13 -11.16
C PHE A 165 -1.18 7.93 -12.40
N ASN A 166 -1.78 7.69 -13.58
CA ASN A 166 -1.06 7.39 -14.82
C ASN A 166 0.08 8.37 -15.17
N PRO A 167 -0.06 9.70 -15.02
CA PRO A 167 1.04 10.64 -15.30
C PRO A 167 2.27 10.46 -14.39
N TYR A 168 2.13 9.79 -13.26
CA TYR A 168 3.17 9.60 -12.25
C TYR A 168 3.76 8.18 -12.24
N ALA A 169 3.20 7.27 -13.04
CA ALA A 169 3.55 5.85 -13.01
C ALA A 169 5.00 5.52 -13.41
N GLN A 170 5.75 6.49 -13.94
CA GLN A 170 7.19 6.36 -14.21
C GLN A 170 8.08 6.77 -13.03
N TRP A 171 7.55 7.50 -12.05
CA TRP A 171 8.32 8.16 -11.00
C TRP A 171 7.86 7.80 -9.59
N GLU A 172 6.63 7.31 -9.44
CA GLU A 172 6.03 7.01 -8.14
C GLU A 172 5.55 5.56 -8.11
N VAL A 173 6.01 4.83 -7.09
CA VAL A 173 5.84 3.37 -6.95
C VAL A 173 4.37 2.97 -6.86
N VAL A 174 3.55 3.69 -6.09
CA VAL A 174 2.12 3.36 -5.95
C VAL A 174 1.40 3.58 -7.28
N ALA A 175 1.67 4.69 -7.97
CA ALA A 175 1.14 4.98 -9.29
C ALA A 175 1.56 3.91 -10.30
N HIS A 176 2.83 3.49 -10.28
CA HIS A 176 3.34 2.42 -11.12
C HIS A 176 2.55 1.12 -10.93
N GLU A 177 2.41 0.66 -9.68
CA GLU A 177 1.74 -0.60 -9.35
C GLU A 177 0.24 -0.54 -9.68
N TYR A 178 -0.43 0.59 -9.45
CA TYR A 178 -1.83 0.77 -9.81
C TYR A 178 -2.06 0.73 -11.32
N CYS A 179 -1.19 1.37 -12.10
CA CYS A 179 -1.31 1.44 -13.56
C CYS A 179 -0.89 0.15 -14.27
N THR A 180 -0.01 -0.66 -13.65
CA THR A 180 0.51 -1.91 -14.23
C THR A 180 -0.10 -3.18 -13.62
N ASN A 181 -1.11 -3.03 -12.75
CA ASN A 181 -1.74 -4.13 -12.02
C ASN A 181 -0.70 -4.97 -11.25
N TYR A 182 0.06 -4.27 -10.42
CA TYR A 182 1.05 -4.75 -9.46
C TYR A 182 2.18 -5.56 -10.10
N GLN A 183 2.67 -5.09 -11.25
CA GLN A 183 3.64 -5.84 -12.03
C GLN A 183 4.94 -6.08 -11.24
N ALA A 184 5.50 -5.06 -10.58
CA ALA A 184 6.76 -5.20 -9.87
C ALA A 184 6.58 -6.00 -8.58
N SER A 185 5.51 -5.76 -7.80
CA SER A 185 5.23 -6.55 -6.60
C SER A 185 5.07 -8.03 -6.90
N ILE A 186 4.50 -8.39 -8.06
CA ILE A 186 4.31 -9.79 -8.44
C ILE A 186 5.60 -10.39 -9.00
N MET A 187 6.20 -9.76 -10.02
CA MET A 187 7.35 -10.31 -10.73
C MET A 187 8.62 -10.28 -9.90
N HIS A 188 8.90 -9.15 -9.25
CA HIS A 188 10.16 -8.91 -8.53
C HIS A 188 10.00 -9.11 -7.02
N GLY A 189 8.79 -9.00 -6.48
CA GLY A 189 8.49 -9.30 -5.07
C GLY A 189 8.10 -10.77 -4.87
N TYR A 190 6.84 -11.10 -5.10
CA TYR A 190 6.23 -12.39 -4.75
C TYR A 190 6.92 -13.59 -5.40
N MET A 191 7.13 -13.57 -6.72
CA MET A 191 7.74 -14.72 -7.42
C MET A 191 9.19 -14.95 -6.96
N PHE A 192 9.93 -13.88 -6.70
CA PHE A 192 11.30 -13.96 -6.20
C PHE A 192 11.35 -14.46 -4.75
N LEU A 193 10.57 -13.84 -3.85
CA LEU A 193 10.50 -14.21 -2.43
C LEU A 193 10.09 -15.67 -2.26
N ARG A 194 9.07 -16.13 -3.00
CA ARG A 194 8.58 -17.51 -2.92
C ARG A 194 9.68 -18.54 -3.22
N LYS A 195 10.58 -18.24 -4.16
CA LYS A 195 11.72 -19.11 -4.47
C LYS A 195 12.80 -19.05 -3.38
N ARG A 196 13.01 -17.88 -2.78
CA ARG A 196 14.08 -17.65 -1.79
C ARG A 196 13.79 -18.25 -0.43
N ILE A 197 12.55 -18.20 0.04
CA ILE A 197 12.16 -18.79 1.34
C ILE A 197 12.31 -20.32 1.39
N GLU A 198 12.47 -20.98 0.24
CA GLU A 198 12.77 -22.42 0.16
C GLU A 198 14.28 -22.72 0.30
N GLN A 199 15.14 -21.71 0.15
CA GLN A 199 16.60 -21.86 0.04
C GLN A 199 17.36 -21.12 1.14
N GLU A 200 16.73 -20.12 1.75
CA GLU A 200 17.33 -19.15 2.65
C GLU A 200 16.42 -18.95 3.87
N ASP A 201 16.97 -18.46 4.98
CA ASP A 201 16.14 -18.02 6.10
C ASP A 201 15.29 -16.79 5.70
N TRP A 202 14.22 -16.54 6.47
CA TRP A 202 13.26 -15.47 6.16
C TRP A 202 13.92 -14.09 6.01
N ASN A 203 14.89 -13.75 6.87
CA ASN A 203 15.48 -12.43 6.88
C ASN A 203 16.35 -12.23 5.63
N THR A 204 17.19 -13.21 5.29
CA THR A 204 18.01 -13.20 4.07
C THR A 204 17.13 -13.14 2.82
N ALA A 205 16.07 -13.96 2.75
CA ALA A 205 15.12 -13.94 1.65
C ALA A 205 14.41 -12.57 1.51
N GLY A 206 14.04 -11.96 2.64
CA GLY A 206 13.45 -10.63 2.69
C GLY A 206 14.38 -9.53 2.17
N ILE A 207 15.64 -9.49 2.64
CA ILE A 207 16.65 -8.52 2.17
C ILE A 207 16.89 -8.69 0.67
N ASN A 208 17.07 -9.92 0.20
CA ASN A 208 17.30 -10.19 -1.22
C ASN A 208 16.10 -9.80 -2.09
N THR A 209 14.88 -9.97 -1.58
CA THR A 209 13.67 -9.52 -2.27
C THR A 209 13.60 -8.00 -2.34
N PHE A 210 13.91 -7.30 -1.24
CA PHE A 210 13.98 -5.83 -1.23
C PHE A 210 14.97 -5.29 -2.26
N LEU A 211 16.20 -5.84 -2.30
CA LEU A 211 17.22 -5.44 -3.27
C LEU A 211 16.80 -5.75 -4.72
N ASN A 212 16.14 -6.88 -4.94
CA ASN A 212 15.63 -7.25 -6.26
C ASN A 212 14.53 -6.29 -6.74
N ILE A 213 13.64 -5.83 -5.86
CA ILE A 213 12.64 -4.80 -6.21
C ILE A 213 13.35 -3.49 -6.54
N LEU A 214 14.27 -3.02 -5.68
CA LEU A 214 14.96 -1.74 -5.87
C LEU A 214 15.76 -1.68 -7.18
N GLN A 215 16.32 -2.81 -7.63
CA GLN A 215 17.02 -2.90 -8.91
C GLN A 215 16.10 -2.64 -10.12
N HIS A 216 14.83 -3.02 -10.03
CA HIS A 216 13.89 -2.96 -11.16
C HIS A 216 12.89 -1.79 -11.06
N LEU A 217 12.65 -1.30 -9.84
CA LEU A 217 11.81 -0.16 -9.54
C LEU A 217 12.53 0.71 -8.49
N PRO A 218 13.48 1.57 -8.92
CA PRO A 218 14.21 2.43 -8.01
C PRO A 218 13.27 3.41 -7.31
N ASP A 219 13.42 3.56 -6.00
CA ASP A 219 12.76 4.64 -5.26
C ASP A 219 13.42 5.96 -5.67
N SER A 220 12.61 6.95 -6.11
CA SER A 220 13.09 8.24 -6.61
C SER A 220 13.43 9.23 -5.51
#